data_AF-A0A1H3X228-F1
#
_entry.id   AF-A0A1H3X228-F1
#
_cell.length_a   1.000
_cell.length_b   1.000
_cell.length_c   1.000
_cell.angle_alpha   90.00
_cell.angle_beta   90.00
_cell.angle_gamma   90.00
#
_symmetry.space_group_name_H-M   'P 1'
#
loop_
_entity.id
_entity.type
_entity.pdbx_description
1 polymer ?
#
loop_
_entity_poly.entity_id
_entity_poly.type
_entity_poly.pdbx_seq_one_letter_code
_entity_poly.pdbx_strand_id
1 'polypeptide(L)'
;MKYRKTGLVLLLLLGLFMAGFTSINKEQNAYNQKENHSRAKKIHREIQQQIQQFRDYLQDSLLLVASQPHLNQKEVEHCFIKSRLLFKKFEWATSYFTADLTNRLNGPPVQEIENADLLDPTLARGSDPMGLQVIEELIYPQIDTNSPKALSDGINYLIHNTDYLIDYYADHGFVDWRILDAAKLEIFRIITLGITGYDASLCLNSIQEAAVAINSLRQALSYYIDRKHQPELLNQLIAAEAYLKDHQDFNSFDRAAFITLFANPVSSAIYQLEKELPGPKIHYNRLLNQDINTMFDSGAFNVNAFTPGAKFDITPAKVALGKRLFYDKMLSGTHTRNCASCHQPDLDYTDGQVTPADILDSSKHISRNAPTLVNAALQSNYFYDMRALTLEDQIRDVISNKHEMDGSLSAAIQYVRNNPTYKKLFAQAFPSNHWDNKIDNDQFTNALASYVRSLVKLNSRFDEYMQGKKNQLSQQEIRGFNLFMGKAKCGTCHFMPLFNGITPPKYIQSETEVLGTPKSLTDSTLDPDLGYYAIIGVDSYKYAFKIPTIRNISKTAPYMHNGVYNTLEEVMEFYNNAGAVGLGIDLPNQTLSTDSLGLSKDEQNDIIAFMKSLDSK
;
A
#
# COMPACT_ATOMS: atom_id res chain seq x y z
N MET A 1 41.15 70.01 22.04
CA MET A 1 40.74 69.13 23.16
C MET A 1 40.57 67.71 22.63
N LYS A 2 41.65 66.90 22.58
CA LYS A 2 41.92 65.77 23.49
C LYS A 2 40.65 65.01 23.96
N TYR A 3 40.26 63.98 23.21
CA TYR A 3 40.00 62.59 23.65
C TYR A 3 39.67 61.75 22.39
N ARG A 4 40.72 61.29 21.69
CA ARG A 4 40.64 60.28 20.62
C ARG A 4 41.67 59.22 20.99
N LYS A 5 41.20 58.04 21.40
CA LYS A 5 41.87 56.71 21.36
C LYS A 5 41.34 55.82 22.48
N THR A 6 40.16 55.25 22.27
CA THR A 6 39.71 54.00 22.94
C THR A 6 38.54 53.32 22.20
N GLY A 7 37.80 54.03 21.33
CA GLY A 7 36.64 53.46 20.63
C GLY A 7 36.89 52.71 19.31
N LEU A 8 38.12 52.67 18.77
CA LEU A 8 38.36 52.11 17.42
C LEU A 8 38.91 50.67 17.41
N VAL A 9 39.28 50.10 18.55
CA VAL A 9 39.84 48.73 18.60
C VAL A 9 38.76 47.68 18.86
N LEU A 10 37.65 48.03 19.53
CA LEU A 10 36.55 47.07 19.76
C LEU A 10 35.70 46.81 18.50
N LEU A 11 35.49 47.80 17.63
CA LEU A 11 34.66 47.66 16.41
C LEU A 11 35.36 46.87 15.30
N LEU A 12 36.69 46.91 15.22
CA LEU A 12 37.45 46.10 14.26
C LEU A 12 37.55 44.63 14.66
N LEU A 13 37.55 44.32 15.97
CA LEU A 13 37.55 42.92 16.45
C LEU A 13 36.16 42.26 16.31
N LEU A 14 35.06 43.00 16.49
CA LEU A 14 33.70 42.49 16.25
C LEU A 14 33.38 42.31 14.75
N GLY A 15 33.90 43.18 13.87
CA GLY A 15 33.76 43.04 12.42
C GLY A 15 34.55 41.86 11.82
N LEU A 16 35.73 41.55 12.37
CA LEU A 16 36.52 40.38 11.99
C LEU A 16 35.91 39.06 12.50
N PHE A 17 35.22 39.08 13.64
CA PHE A 17 34.46 37.90 14.11
C PHE A 17 33.22 37.62 13.25
N MET A 18 32.44 38.64 12.84
CA MET A 18 31.26 38.42 11.97
C MET A 18 31.61 38.11 10.49
N ALA A 19 32.75 38.60 9.98
CA ALA A 19 33.25 38.22 8.65
C ALA A 19 33.82 36.78 8.63
N GLY A 20 34.37 36.31 9.75
CA GLY A 20 34.81 34.91 9.90
C GLY A 20 33.64 33.92 9.84
N PHE A 21 32.54 34.17 10.57
CA PHE A 21 31.39 33.27 10.58
C PHE A 21 30.59 33.25 9.26
N THR A 22 30.53 34.36 8.52
CA THR A 22 29.83 34.38 7.22
C THR A 22 30.66 33.74 6.09
N SER A 23 31.99 33.85 6.12
CA SER A 23 32.88 33.15 5.18
C SER A 23 32.91 31.65 5.44
N ILE A 24 33.01 31.24 6.72
CA ILE A 24 32.98 29.83 7.12
C ILE A 24 31.64 29.19 6.72
N ASN A 25 30.50 29.85 6.98
CA ASN A 25 29.20 29.31 6.57
C ASN A 25 29.04 29.21 5.04
N LYS A 26 29.65 30.11 4.26
CA LYS A 26 29.55 30.07 2.80
C LYS A 26 30.46 29.01 2.18
N GLU A 27 31.67 28.84 2.71
CA GLU A 27 32.59 27.75 2.32
C GLU A 27 32.07 26.39 2.78
N GLN A 28 31.51 26.30 3.97
CA GLN A 28 30.90 25.07 4.51
C GLN A 28 29.64 24.70 3.73
N ASN A 29 28.80 25.67 3.32
CA ASN A 29 27.67 25.41 2.43
C ASN A 29 28.11 24.96 1.02
N ALA A 30 29.16 25.57 0.45
CA ALA A 30 29.69 25.16 -0.85
C ALA A 30 30.39 23.78 -0.79
N TYR A 31 31.08 23.49 0.30
CA TYR A 31 31.71 22.19 0.57
C TYR A 31 30.65 21.10 0.74
N ASN A 32 29.64 21.33 1.58
CA ASN A 32 28.52 20.42 1.79
C ASN A 32 27.78 20.16 0.46
N GLN A 33 27.53 21.20 -0.34
CA GLN A 33 26.91 21.04 -1.66
C GLN A 33 27.79 20.19 -2.60
N LYS A 34 29.10 20.42 -2.64
CA LYS A 34 30.04 19.64 -3.48
C LYS A 34 30.15 18.18 -3.04
N GLU A 35 30.13 17.93 -1.73
CA GLU A 35 30.18 16.58 -1.15
C GLU A 35 28.88 15.81 -1.41
N ASN A 36 27.71 16.45 -1.24
CA ASN A 36 26.40 15.87 -1.59
C ASN A 36 26.36 15.42 -3.06
N HIS A 37 26.82 16.26 -3.99
CA HIS A 37 26.91 15.89 -5.41
C HIS A 37 27.90 14.74 -5.67
N SER A 38 28.92 14.57 -4.83
CA SER A 38 29.89 13.48 -4.97
C SER A 38 29.31 12.12 -4.54
N ARG A 39 28.56 12.07 -3.43
CA ARG A 39 27.92 10.83 -2.94
C ARG A 39 26.86 10.32 -3.91
N ALA A 40 25.90 11.17 -4.24
CA ALA A 40 24.81 10.84 -5.16
C ALA A 40 25.34 10.30 -6.50
N LYS A 41 26.41 10.90 -7.05
CA LYS A 41 27.03 10.45 -8.30
C LYS A 41 27.71 9.08 -8.21
N LYS A 42 28.27 8.71 -7.05
CA LYS A 42 28.86 7.37 -6.85
C LYS A 42 27.78 6.30 -6.79
N ILE A 43 26.74 6.54 -5.99
CA ILE A 43 25.58 5.65 -5.85
C ILE A 43 24.89 5.45 -7.20
N HIS A 44 24.72 6.53 -7.95
CA HIS A 44 24.21 6.50 -9.32
C HIS A 44 24.99 5.53 -10.21
N ARG A 45 26.32 5.65 -10.24
CA ARG A 45 27.17 4.77 -11.06
C ARG A 45 27.07 3.31 -10.64
N GLU A 46 26.97 3.04 -9.34
CA GLU A 46 26.77 1.68 -8.84
C GLU A 46 25.46 1.09 -9.33
N ILE A 47 24.36 1.85 -9.28
CA ILE A 47 23.05 1.41 -9.80
C ILE A 47 23.13 1.15 -11.30
N GLN A 48 23.74 2.03 -12.09
CA GLN A 48 23.94 1.80 -13.53
C GLN A 48 24.69 0.49 -13.81
N GLN A 49 25.76 0.22 -13.05
CA GLN A 49 26.51 -1.03 -13.17
C GLN A 49 25.69 -2.25 -12.78
N GLN A 50 24.85 -2.15 -11.74
CA GLN A 50 23.96 -3.22 -11.31
C GLN A 50 22.87 -3.54 -12.35
N ILE A 51 22.28 -2.51 -12.96
CA ILE A 51 21.28 -2.66 -14.02
C ILE A 51 21.93 -3.30 -15.26
N GLN A 52 23.11 -2.83 -15.68
CA GLN A 52 23.85 -3.43 -16.79
C GLN A 52 24.19 -4.90 -16.51
N GLN A 53 24.66 -5.21 -15.29
CA GLN A 53 24.97 -6.58 -14.90
C GLN A 53 23.74 -7.50 -14.98
N PHE A 54 22.56 -7.01 -14.58
CA PHE A 54 21.32 -7.76 -14.71
C PHE A 54 20.96 -7.98 -16.18
N ARG A 55 20.99 -6.93 -16.99
CA ARG A 55 20.72 -6.99 -18.44
C ARG A 55 21.62 -8.00 -19.16
N ASP A 56 22.92 -7.94 -18.91
CA ASP A 56 23.90 -8.85 -19.52
C ASP A 56 23.66 -10.29 -19.06
N TYR A 57 23.36 -10.50 -17.78
CA TYR A 57 23.07 -11.84 -17.26
C TYR A 57 21.79 -12.44 -17.84
N LEU A 58 20.74 -11.62 -18.05
CA LEU A 58 19.52 -12.06 -18.72
C LEU A 58 19.83 -12.56 -20.13
N GLN A 59 20.61 -11.81 -20.90
CA GLN A 59 20.93 -12.16 -22.29
C GLN A 59 21.89 -13.35 -22.38
N ASP A 60 23.00 -13.29 -21.65
CA ASP A 60 24.14 -14.19 -21.86
C ASP A 60 24.01 -15.49 -21.05
N SER A 61 23.08 -15.56 -20.11
CA SER A 61 22.84 -16.75 -19.28
C SER A 61 21.38 -17.22 -19.34
N LEU A 62 20.43 -16.44 -18.84
CA LEU A 62 19.04 -16.93 -18.71
C LEU A 62 18.39 -17.19 -20.08
N LEU A 63 18.49 -16.25 -21.02
CA LEU A 63 17.96 -16.41 -22.38
C LEU A 63 18.67 -17.54 -23.13
N LEU A 64 19.99 -17.68 -22.93
CA LEU A 64 20.79 -18.74 -23.56
C LEU A 64 20.29 -20.14 -23.16
N VAL A 65 20.03 -20.37 -21.87
CA VAL A 65 19.49 -21.63 -21.37
C VAL A 65 18.02 -21.80 -21.79
N ALA A 66 17.22 -20.75 -21.71
CA ALA A 66 15.80 -20.76 -22.11
C ALA A 66 15.55 -20.94 -23.61
N SER A 67 16.57 -20.73 -24.45
CA SER A 67 16.48 -20.91 -25.91
C SER A 67 16.98 -22.28 -26.39
N GLN A 68 17.37 -23.18 -25.47
CA GLN A 68 17.85 -24.51 -25.86
C GLN A 68 16.68 -25.39 -26.36
N PRO A 69 16.90 -26.28 -27.35
CA PRO A 69 15.87 -27.20 -27.84
C PRO A 69 15.31 -28.15 -26.77
N HIS A 70 16.13 -28.45 -25.75
CA HIS A 70 15.77 -29.29 -24.62
C HIS A 70 16.08 -28.53 -23.33
N LEU A 71 15.05 -28.01 -22.67
CA LEU A 71 15.19 -27.23 -21.46
C LEU A 71 15.53 -28.13 -20.26
N ASN A 72 16.58 -27.76 -19.53
CA ASN A 72 16.92 -28.37 -18.26
C ASN A 72 16.30 -27.55 -17.12
N GLN A 73 15.29 -28.11 -16.45
CA GLN A 73 14.58 -27.47 -15.33
C GLN A 73 15.54 -26.82 -14.33
N LYS A 74 16.52 -27.59 -13.82
CA LYS A 74 17.43 -27.11 -12.76
C LYS A 74 18.33 -25.98 -13.23
N GLU A 75 18.74 -26.01 -14.48
CA GLU A 75 19.61 -24.99 -15.06
C GLU A 75 18.85 -23.67 -15.26
N VAL A 76 17.62 -23.75 -15.78
CA VAL A 76 16.72 -22.60 -15.92
C VAL A 76 16.37 -22.02 -14.56
N GLU A 77 15.97 -22.85 -13.58
CA GLU A 77 15.69 -22.42 -12.21
C GLU A 77 16.89 -21.70 -11.58
N HIS A 78 18.10 -22.24 -11.74
CA HIS A 78 19.33 -21.64 -11.22
C HIS A 78 19.59 -20.26 -11.84
N CYS A 79 19.51 -20.15 -13.17
CA CYS A 79 19.65 -18.88 -13.86
C CYS A 79 18.56 -17.88 -13.46
N PHE A 80 17.33 -18.32 -13.35
CA PHE A 80 16.21 -17.48 -12.97
C PHE A 80 16.37 -16.90 -11.56
N ILE A 81 16.68 -17.76 -10.57
CA ILE A 81 16.97 -17.31 -9.19
C ILE A 81 18.10 -16.29 -9.18
N LYS A 82 19.17 -16.53 -9.96
CA LYS A 82 20.29 -15.59 -10.04
C LYS A 82 19.88 -14.23 -10.63
N SER A 83 19.03 -14.23 -11.66
CA SER A 83 18.46 -13.00 -12.24
C SER A 83 17.65 -12.22 -11.20
N ARG A 84 16.81 -12.90 -10.40
CA ARG A 84 16.05 -12.27 -9.31
C ARG A 84 16.97 -11.63 -8.27
N LEU A 85 18.02 -12.33 -7.84
CA LEU A 85 19.01 -11.76 -6.90
C LEU A 85 19.76 -10.56 -7.49
N LEU A 86 19.99 -10.51 -8.81
CA LEU A 86 20.59 -9.34 -9.46
C LEU A 86 19.63 -8.15 -9.50
N PHE A 87 18.36 -8.39 -9.81
CA PHE A 87 17.30 -7.37 -9.77
C PHE A 87 17.18 -6.71 -8.39
N LYS A 88 17.21 -7.50 -7.31
CA LYS A 88 17.14 -7.01 -5.92
C LYS A 88 18.28 -6.09 -5.50
N LYS A 89 19.38 -6.04 -6.26
CA LYS A 89 20.46 -5.07 -5.97
C LYS A 89 20.02 -3.63 -6.25
N PHE A 90 19.25 -3.39 -7.30
CA PHE A 90 18.89 -2.02 -7.71
C PHE A 90 17.41 -1.67 -7.49
N GLU A 91 16.58 -2.64 -7.08
CA GLU A 91 15.14 -2.48 -6.85
C GLU A 91 14.79 -1.24 -6.03
N TRP A 92 15.51 -1.00 -4.92
CA TRP A 92 15.29 0.15 -4.04
C TRP A 92 15.29 1.49 -4.77
N ALA A 93 16.15 1.63 -5.78
CA ALA A 93 16.23 2.82 -6.60
C ALA A 93 15.11 2.82 -7.64
N THR A 94 14.96 1.73 -8.40
CA THR A 94 14.03 1.71 -9.53
C THR A 94 12.57 1.79 -9.08
N SER A 95 12.18 1.10 -8.00
CA SER A 95 10.84 1.23 -7.41
C SER A 95 10.53 2.66 -6.96
N TYR A 96 11.56 3.45 -6.62
CA TYR A 96 11.39 4.84 -6.21
C TYR A 96 11.32 5.80 -7.39
N PHE A 97 12.32 5.77 -8.28
CA PHE A 97 12.53 6.74 -9.36
C PHE A 97 11.77 6.40 -10.65
N THR A 98 11.52 5.11 -10.90
CA THR A 98 10.97 4.56 -12.15
C THR A 98 10.01 3.40 -11.85
N ALA A 99 8.97 3.67 -11.05
CA ALA A 99 8.05 2.64 -10.55
C ALA A 99 7.38 1.85 -11.69
N ASP A 100 6.90 2.53 -12.73
CA ASP A 100 6.29 1.91 -13.91
C ASP A 100 7.24 0.91 -14.61
N LEU A 101 8.48 1.32 -14.91
CA LEU A 101 9.47 0.42 -15.49
C LEU A 101 9.80 -0.74 -14.55
N THR A 102 9.80 -0.53 -13.24
CA THR A 102 10.05 -1.59 -12.26
C THR A 102 8.93 -2.61 -12.23
N ASN A 103 7.67 -2.17 -12.34
CA ASN A 103 6.52 -3.05 -12.50
C ASN A 103 6.62 -3.87 -13.79
N ARG A 104 7.18 -3.33 -14.87
CA ARG A 104 7.43 -4.13 -16.09
C ARG A 104 8.55 -5.17 -15.91
N LEU A 105 9.46 -4.96 -14.97
CA LEU A 105 10.55 -5.91 -14.67
C LEU A 105 10.12 -7.01 -13.70
N ASN A 106 9.18 -6.76 -12.78
CA ASN A 106 8.79 -7.70 -11.74
C ASN A 106 7.28 -7.61 -11.41
N GLY A 107 6.45 -7.41 -12.43
CA GLY A 107 5.00 -7.23 -12.28
C GLY A 107 4.30 -8.54 -11.99
N PRO A 108 3.10 -8.50 -11.37
CA PRO A 108 2.34 -9.69 -11.02
C PRO A 108 1.81 -10.41 -12.28
N PRO A 109 1.52 -11.72 -12.19
CA PRO A 109 1.03 -12.51 -13.32
C PRO A 109 -0.46 -12.33 -13.58
N VAL A 110 -0.97 -11.11 -13.43
CA VAL A 110 -2.37 -10.75 -13.65
C VAL A 110 -2.46 -9.57 -14.61
N GLN A 111 -3.49 -9.54 -15.43
CA GLN A 111 -3.69 -8.44 -16.38
C GLN A 111 -3.96 -7.14 -15.62
N GLU A 112 -3.11 -6.13 -15.83
CA GLU A 112 -3.32 -4.80 -15.27
C GLU A 112 -4.18 -3.95 -16.21
N ILE A 113 -4.67 -2.81 -15.74
CA ILE A 113 -5.45 -1.89 -16.56
C ILE A 113 -4.59 -0.68 -16.89
N GLU A 114 -4.28 -0.50 -18.17
CA GLU A 114 -3.73 0.74 -18.70
C GLU A 114 -4.85 1.72 -19.03
N ASN A 115 -4.60 3.00 -18.74
CA ASN A 115 -5.49 4.11 -19.09
C ASN A 115 -6.94 3.94 -18.62
N ALA A 116 -7.16 3.34 -17.44
CA ALA A 116 -8.41 3.52 -16.71
C ALA A 116 -8.49 4.95 -16.18
N ASP A 117 -8.64 5.93 -17.08
CA ASP A 117 -9.28 7.16 -16.67
C ASP A 117 -10.69 6.76 -16.24
N LEU A 118 -10.91 6.66 -14.93
CA LEU A 118 -12.21 6.28 -14.39
C LEU A 118 -13.28 7.35 -14.67
N LEU A 119 -12.90 8.51 -15.22
CA LEU A 119 -13.82 9.49 -15.80
C LEU A 119 -14.32 9.07 -17.20
N ASP A 120 -13.57 8.23 -17.91
CA ASP A 120 -13.98 7.57 -19.17
C ASP A 120 -13.54 6.09 -19.19
N PRO A 121 -14.30 5.21 -18.51
CA PRO A 121 -13.98 3.78 -18.44
C PRO A 121 -13.90 3.08 -19.81
N THR A 122 -14.41 3.70 -20.88
CA THR A 122 -14.34 3.13 -22.24
C THR A 122 -12.91 3.07 -22.79
N LEU A 123 -12.00 3.86 -22.19
CA LEU A 123 -10.58 3.89 -22.50
C LEU A 123 -9.78 2.80 -21.79
N ALA A 124 -10.37 2.11 -20.80
CA ALA A 124 -9.71 1.03 -20.11
C ALA A 124 -9.31 -0.07 -21.10
N ARG A 125 -8.02 -0.44 -21.05
CA ARG A 125 -7.46 -1.56 -21.81
C ARG A 125 -6.65 -2.42 -20.85
N GLY A 126 -6.81 -3.73 -20.97
CA GLY A 126 -5.93 -4.66 -20.27
C GLY A 126 -4.52 -4.57 -20.85
N SER A 127 -3.51 -4.44 -19.99
CA SER A 127 -2.11 -4.63 -20.35
C SER A 127 -1.69 -6.04 -19.99
N ASP A 128 -1.04 -6.71 -20.93
CA ASP A 128 -0.59 -8.08 -20.71
C ASP A 128 0.47 -8.11 -19.59
N PRO A 129 0.38 -9.07 -18.67
CA PRO A 129 1.31 -9.17 -17.56
C PRO A 129 2.71 -9.45 -18.09
N MET A 130 3.72 -8.88 -17.45
CA MET A 130 5.12 -9.09 -17.80
C MET A 130 6.06 -8.99 -16.59
N GLY A 131 7.28 -9.47 -16.78
CA GLY A 131 8.35 -9.39 -15.79
C GLY A 131 8.65 -10.71 -15.10
N LEU A 132 9.46 -10.64 -14.06
CA LEU A 132 10.02 -11.80 -13.37
C LEU A 132 8.95 -12.70 -12.71
N GLN A 133 7.81 -12.18 -12.23
CA GLN A 133 6.77 -13.03 -11.65
C GLN A 133 6.01 -13.83 -12.72
N VAL A 134 5.77 -13.24 -13.89
CA VAL A 134 5.22 -13.97 -15.06
C VAL A 134 6.17 -15.07 -15.52
N ILE A 135 7.47 -14.76 -15.58
CA ILE A 135 8.49 -15.74 -15.93
C ILE A 135 8.55 -16.86 -14.88
N GLU A 136 8.27 -16.57 -13.61
CA GLU A 136 8.21 -17.57 -12.53
C GLU A 136 7.14 -18.63 -12.81
N GLU A 137 5.92 -18.22 -13.20
CA GLU A 137 4.81 -19.13 -13.56
C GLU A 137 5.15 -20.02 -14.77
N LEU A 138 6.02 -19.56 -15.66
CA LEU A 138 6.49 -20.35 -16.81
C LEU A 138 7.56 -21.38 -16.42
N ILE A 139 8.17 -21.24 -15.24
CA ILE A 139 9.26 -22.11 -14.76
C ILE A 139 8.77 -23.09 -13.68
N TYR A 140 7.87 -22.65 -12.80
CA TYR A 140 7.43 -23.41 -11.63
C TYR A 140 5.96 -23.84 -11.76
N PRO A 141 5.58 -25.00 -11.16
CA PRO A 141 6.45 -25.97 -10.50
C PRO A 141 7.27 -26.82 -11.49
N GLN A 142 6.93 -26.79 -12.78
CA GLN A 142 7.63 -27.45 -13.88
C GLN A 142 7.49 -26.58 -15.13
N ILE A 143 8.57 -26.46 -15.91
CA ILE A 143 8.55 -25.74 -17.19
C ILE A 143 7.61 -26.45 -18.17
N ASP A 144 6.74 -25.68 -18.83
CA ASP A 144 5.97 -26.19 -19.96
C ASP A 144 6.88 -26.39 -21.19
N THR A 145 7.30 -27.64 -21.40
CA THR A 145 8.11 -28.03 -22.55
C THR A 145 7.37 -27.91 -23.89
N ASN A 146 6.05 -27.71 -23.90
CA ASN A 146 5.27 -27.52 -25.11
C ASN A 146 5.26 -26.06 -25.59
N SER A 147 5.64 -25.12 -24.73
CA SER A 147 5.62 -23.68 -25.01
C SER A 147 6.95 -22.97 -24.70
N PRO A 148 8.12 -23.50 -25.10
CA PRO A 148 9.44 -22.93 -24.75
C PRO A 148 9.61 -21.49 -25.25
N LYS A 149 8.89 -21.14 -26.33
CA LYS A 149 8.89 -19.79 -26.90
C LYS A 149 8.33 -18.73 -25.93
N ALA A 150 7.33 -19.06 -25.13
CA ALA A 150 6.74 -18.12 -24.18
C ALA A 150 7.77 -17.66 -23.14
N LEU A 151 8.59 -18.60 -22.65
CA LEU A 151 9.67 -18.30 -21.71
C LEU A 151 10.72 -17.38 -22.35
N SER A 152 11.19 -17.72 -23.56
CA SER A 152 12.18 -16.87 -24.26
C SER A 152 11.62 -15.49 -24.60
N ASP A 153 10.35 -15.39 -25.00
CA ASP A 153 9.70 -14.12 -25.33
C ASP A 153 9.59 -13.24 -24.07
N GLY A 154 9.15 -13.82 -22.93
CA GLY A 154 9.11 -13.15 -21.64
C GLY A 154 10.48 -12.59 -21.21
N ILE A 155 11.55 -13.36 -21.39
CA ILE A 155 12.92 -12.92 -21.09
C ILE A 155 13.36 -11.79 -22.04
N ASN A 156 13.02 -11.85 -23.32
CA ASN A 156 13.31 -10.78 -24.28
C ASN A 156 12.59 -9.47 -23.91
N TYR A 157 11.32 -9.53 -23.49
CA TYR A 157 10.62 -8.35 -22.96
C TYR A 157 11.32 -7.78 -21.72
N LEU A 158 11.80 -8.64 -20.83
CA LEU A 158 12.53 -8.22 -19.63
C LEU A 158 13.85 -7.51 -20.00
N ILE A 159 14.60 -8.03 -20.99
CA ILE A 159 15.82 -7.39 -21.51
C ILE A 159 15.49 -6.02 -22.09
N HIS A 160 14.48 -5.93 -22.96
CA HIS A 160 14.07 -4.67 -23.61
C HIS A 160 13.64 -3.60 -22.60
N ASN A 161 12.86 -3.97 -21.58
CA ASN A 161 12.48 -3.05 -20.51
C ASN A 161 13.68 -2.64 -19.65
N THR A 162 14.69 -3.51 -19.51
CA THR A 162 15.94 -3.18 -18.82
C THR A 162 16.77 -2.18 -19.63
N ASP A 163 16.76 -2.26 -20.97
CA ASP A 163 17.45 -1.29 -21.83
C ASP A 163 16.84 0.13 -21.65
N TYR A 164 15.51 0.28 -21.57
CA TYR A 164 14.89 1.57 -21.23
C TYR A 164 15.31 2.10 -19.85
N LEU A 165 15.50 1.20 -18.89
CA LEU A 165 15.95 1.56 -17.56
C LEU A 165 17.41 2.06 -17.59
N ILE A 166 18.28 1.43 -18.38
CA ILE A 166 19.66 1.89 -18.61
C ILE A 166 19.66 3.31 -19.18
N ASP A 167 18.85 3.56 -20.21
CA ASP A 167 18.71 4.87 -20.84
C ASP A 167 18.22 5.94 -19.84
N TYR A 168 17.18 5.63 -19.05
CA TYR A 168 16.69 6.55 -18.03
C TYR A 168 17.79 6.94 -17.04
N TYR A 169 18.51 5.94 -16.52
CA TYR A 169 19.57 6.17 -15.54
C TYR A 169 20.82 6.78 -16.18
N ALA A 170 20.97 6.83 -17.51
CA ALA A 170 22.06 7.59 -18.14
C ALA A 170 21.93 9.11 -17.90
N ASP A 171 20.69 9.61 -17.88
CA ASP A 171 20.40 11.05 -17.96
C ASP A 171 19.86 11.68 -16.66
N HIS A 172 19.48 10.89 -15.66
CA HIS A 172 18.78 11.38 -14.46
C HIS A 172 19.61 11.23 -13.18
N GLY A 173 20.20 12.33 -12.69
CA GLY A 173 20.96 12.36 -11.44
C GLY A 173 20.11 12.30 -10.17
N PHE A 174 20.73 11.93 -9.05
CA PHE A 174 20.08 11.88 -7.73
C PHE A 174 20.46 13.04 -6.81
N VAL A 175 19.64 13.21 -5.78
CA VAL A 175 19.87 14.10 -4.65
C VAL A 175 19.72 13.30 -3.34
N ASP A 176 20.50 13.66 -2.33
CA ASP A 176 20.65 12.88 -1.10
C ASP A 176 19.32 12.55 -0.41
N TRP A 177 18.39 13.51 -0.30
CA TRP A 177 17.11 13.27 0.37
C TRP A 177 16.26 12.22 -0.35
N ARG A 178 16.31 12.15 -1.69
CA ARG A 178 15.60 11.13 -2.47
C ARG A 178 16.21 9.75 -2.29
N ILE A 179 17.55 9.68 -2.13
CA ILE A 179 18.25 8.42 -1.84
C ILE A 179 17.82 7.87 -0.48
N LEU A 180 17.76 8.72 0.55
CA LEU A 180 17.34 8.29 1.89
C LEU A 180 15.86 7.93 1.97
N ASP A 181 14.97 8.68 1.31
CA ASP A 181 13.54 8.34 1.23
C ASP A 181 13.33 7.03 0.44
N ALA A 182 14.07 6.81 -0.65
CA ALA A 182 14.07 5.54 -1.38
C ALA A 182 14.57 4.37 -0.51
N ALA A 183 15.67 4.56 0.23
CA ALA A 183 16.18 3.54 1.15
C ALA A 183 15.17 3.21 2.26
N LYS A 184 14.48 4.21 2.81
CA LYS A 184 13.43 4.00 3.82
C LYS A 184 12.22 3.26 3.24
N LEU A 185 11.77 3.64 2.05
CA LEU A 185 10.68 2.95 1.34
C LEU A 185 11.05 1.51 0.98
N GLU A 186 12.32 1.22 0.69
CA GLU A 186 12.77 -0.14 0.46
C GLU A 186 12.67 -1.01 1.72
N ILE A 187 13.02 -0.49 2.89
CA ILE A 187 12.79 -1.22 4.15
C ILE A 187 11.31 -1.55 4.32
N PHE A 188 10.41 -0.60 4.02
CA PHE A 188 8.98 -0.85 4.04
C PHE A 188 8.56 -1.88 2.98
N ARG A 189 9.11 -1.80 1.77
CA ARG A 189 8.87 -2.78 0.70
C ARG A 189 9.31 -4.20 1.10
N ILE A 190 10.45 -4.34 1.75
CA ILE A 190 10.93 -5.63 2.29
C ILE A 190 9.94 -6.19 3.31
N ILE A 191 9.42 -5.34 4.21
CA ILE A 191 8.44 -5.72 5.23
C ILE A 191 7.12 -6.18 4.58
N THR A 192 6.64 -5.46 3.56
CA THR A 192 5.28 -5.65 3.03
C THR A 192 5.18 -6.58 1.82
N LEU A 193 6.22 -6.67 1.00
CA LEU A 193 6.24 -7.45 -0.26
C LEU A 193 7.36 -8.49 -0.27
N GLY A 194 8.55 -8.15 0.24
CA GLY A 194 9.72 -9.04 0.22
C GLY A 194 9.50 -10.29 1.05
N ILE A 195 9.45 -10.15 2.38
CA ILE A 195 9.32 -11.30 3.30
C ILE A 195 7.95 -11.99 3.23
N THR A 196 7.01 -11.44 2.47
CA THR A 196 5.65 -11.97 2.28
C THR A 196 5.55 -12.90 1.08
N GLY A 197 6.58 -12.92 0.22
CA GLY A 197 6.60 -13.75 -0.98
C GLY A 197 5.79 -13.17 -2.14
N TYR A 198 5.34 -11.92 -2.05
CA TYR A 198 4.62 -11.25 -3.13
C TYR A 198 5.39 -11.29 -4.45
N ASP A 199 6.69 -10.96 -4.41
CA ASP A 199 7.51 -10.94 -5.62
C ASP A 199 7.91 -12.33 -6.14
N ALA A 200 7.82 -13.38 -5.32
CA ALA A 200 8.45 -14.68 -5.54
C ALA A 200 7.62 -15.81 -4.90
N SER A 201 6.40 -16.01 -5.41
CA SER A 201 5.37 -16.77 -4.70
C SER A 201 5.49 -18.29 -4.88
N LEU A 202 6.26 -18.74 -5.88
CA LEU A 202 6.42 -20.15 -6.24
C LEU A 202 7.81 -20.69 -5.89
N CYS A 203 8.88 -19.93 -6.20
CA CYS A 203 10.25 -20.34 -5.89
C CYS A 203 10.61 -20.14 -4.41
N LEU A 204 9.82 -19.34 -3.68
CA LEU A 204 9.94 -19.10 -2.23
C LEU A 204 11.32 -18.59 -1.78
N ASN A 205 12.08 -17.96 -2.67
CA ASN A 205 13.43 -17.45 -2.39
C ASN A 205 13.45 -16.02 -1.81
N SER A 206 12.29 -15.51 -1.41
CA SER A 206 12.08 -14.10 -1.08
C SER A 206 12.85 -13.62 0.15
N ILE A 207 13.18 -14.51 1.10
CA ILE A 207 14.02 -14.18 2.26
C ILE A 207 15.47 -13.92 1.85
N GLN A 208 16.00 -14.72 0.91
CA GLN A 208 17.32 -14.50 0.34
C GLN A 208 17.36 -13.19 -0.47
N GLU A 209 16.30 -12.92 -1.23
CA GLU A 209 16.13 -11.67 -1.97
C GLU A 209 16.13 -10.44 -1.05
N ALA A 210 15.39 -10.49 0.07
CA ALA A 210 15.41 -9.45 1.08
C ALA A 210 16.82 -9.22 1.65
N ALA A 211 17.61 -10.29 1.85
CA ALA A 211 18.99 -10.15 2.32
C ALA A 211 19.88 -9.41 1.30
N VAL A 212 19.67 -9.65 0.00
CA VAL A 212 20.38 -8.93 -1.06
C VAL A 212 19.97 -7.46 -1.12
N ALA A 213 18.68 -7.16 -0.98
CA ALA A 213 18.18 -5.80 -0.94
C ALA A 213 18.78 -5.00 0.24
N ILE A 214 18.78 -5.55 1.46
CA ILE A 214 19.42 -4.92 2.62
C ILE A 214 20.92 -4.74 2.40
N ASN A 215 21.59 -5.74 1.83
CA ASN A 215 23.01 -5.64 1.53
C ASN A 215 23.31 -4.50 0.53
N SER A 216 22.46 -4.33 -0.49
CA SER A 216 22.60 -3.23 -1.46
C SER A 216 22.33 -1.87 -0.83
N LEU A 217 21.29 -1.75 0.01
CA LEU A 217 21.05 -0.55 0.80
C LEU A 217 22.26 -0.21 1.68
N ARG A 218 22.88 -1.21 2.33
CA ARG A 218 24.08 -1.01 3.13
C ARG A 218 25.26 -0.50 2.30
N GLN A 219 25.42 -0.95 1.06
CA GLN A 219 26.43 -0.43 0.13
C GLN A 219 26.15 1.03 -0.24
N ALA A 220 24.91 1.35 -0.66
CA ALA A 220 24.52 2.71 -1.02
C ALA A 220 24.64 3.67 0.17
N LEU A 221 24.23 3.23 1.36
CA LEU A 221 24.29 4.04 2.58
C LEU A 221 25.71 4.20 3.14
N SER A 222 26.68 3.38 2.74
CA SER A 222 28.08 3.50 3.20
C SER A 222 28.75 4.81 2.83
N TYR A 223 28.17 5.57 1.89
CA TYR A 223 28.61 6.93 1.58
C TYR A 223 28.13 7.98 2.59
N TYR A 224 27.13 7.65 3.39
CA TYR A 224 26.57 8.50 4.46
C TYR A 224 26.97 8.03 5.85
N ILE A 225 27.25 6.73 6.02
CA ILE A 225 27.54 6.10 7.32
C ILE A 225 28.90 5.41 7.30
N ASP A 226 29.67 5.57 8.37
CA ASP A 226 30.91 4.84 8.61
C ASP A 226 31.06 4.45 10.09
N ARG A 227 32.16 3.80 10.47
CA ARG A 227 32.38 3.36 11.87
C ARG A 227 32.50 4.52 12.87
N LYS A 228 32.75 5.74 12.41
CA LYS A 228 32.87 6.97 13.20
C LYS A 228 31.59 7.82 13.14
N HIS A 229 30.82 7.72 12.05
CA HIS A 229 29.59 8.47 11.78
C HIS A 229 28.42 7.52 11.57
N GLN A 230 27.42 7.55 12.46
CA GLN A 230 26.25 6.66 12.42
C GLN A 230 26.57 5.13 12.52
N PRO A 231 27.40 4.70 13.51
CA PRO A 231 27.74 3.28 13.67
C PRO A 231 26.54 2.39 14.02
N GLU A 232 25.49 2.98 14.61
CA GLU A 232 24.27 2.26 14.96
C GLU A 232 23.51 1.77 13.71
N LEU A 233 23.26 2.64 12.73
CA LEU A 233 22.60 2.26 11.47
C LEU A 233 23.38 1.18 10.72
N LEU A 234 24.71 1.30 10.67
CA LEU A 234 25.55 0.28 10.04
C LEU A 234 25.41 -1.08 10.73
N ASN A 235 25.45 -1.11 12.06
CA ASN A 235 25.29 -2.35 12.83
C ASN A 235 23.88 -2.94 12.69
N GLN A 236 22.85 -2.11 12.65
CA GLN A 236 21.47 -2.54 12.43
C GLN A 236 21.28 -3.18 11.05
N LEU A 237 21.86 -2.58 9.99
CA LEU A 237 21.84 -3.16 8.64
C LEU A 237 22.56 -4.51 8.58
N ILE A 238 23.73 -4.62 9.23
CA ILE A 238 24.49 -5.88 9.32
C ILE A 238 23.69 -6.95 10.06
N ALA A 239 23.06 -6.59 11.18
CA ALA A 239 22.25 -7.51 11.98
C ALA A 239 21.01 -7.98 11.21
N ALA A 240 20.33 -7.08 10.49
CA ALA A 240 19.18 -7.41 9.66
C ALA A 240 19.57 -8.36 8.51
N GLU A 241 20.68 -8.07 7.82
CA GLU A 241 21.24 -8.93 6.77
C GLU A 241 21.60 -10.32 7.31
N ALA A 242 22.23 -10.40 8.49
CA ALA A 242 22.59 -11.66 9.13
C ALA A 242 21.35 -12.48 9.49
N TYR A 243 20.33 -11.86 10.10
CA TYR A 243 19.09 -12.56 10.45
C TYR A 243 18.42 -13.21 9.24
N LEU A 244 18.32 -12.50 8.11
CA LEU A 244 17.75 -13.03 6.87
C LEU A 244 18.59 -14.18 6.30
N LYS A 245 19.92 -14.09 6.36
CA LYS A 245 20.82 -15.14 5.89
C LYS A 245 20.76 -16.40 6.75
N ASP A 246 20.55 -16.25 8.05
CA ASP A 246 20.50 -17.35 9.00
C ASP A 246 19.14 -18.07 9.01
N HIS A 247 18.07 -17.43 8.53
CA HIS A 247 16.69 -17.96 8.55
C HIS A 247 16.05 -17.96 7.15
N GLN A 248 16.59 -18.72 6.20
CA GLN A 248 16.16 -18.66 4.79
C GLN A 248 14.84 -19.40 4.48
N ASP A 249 14.36 -20.26 5.37
CA ASP A 249 13.13 -21.02 5.13
C ASP A 249 11.90 -20.09 5.18
N PHE A 250 11.25 -19.90 4.03
CA PHE A 250 10.16 -18.96 3.86
C PHE A 250 8.98 -19.20 4.83
N ASN A 251 8.61 -20.46 5.04
CA ASN A 251 7.42 -20.81 5.81
C ASN A 251 7.64 -20.64 7.32
N SER A 252 8.82 -21.00 7.83
CA SER A 252 9.17 -20.90 9.26
C SER A 252 9.80 -19.56 9.66
N PHE A 253 10.09 -18.67 8.70
CA PHE A 253 10.65 -17.35 8.98
C PHE A 253 9.78 -16.53 9.94
N ASP A 254 10.36 -16.12 11.08
CA ASP A 254 9.68 -15.27 12.05
C ASP A 254 9.74 -13.81 11.61
N ARG A 255 8.68 -13.40 10.91
CA ARG A 255 8.48 -12.06 10.35
C ARG A 255 8.24 -11.05 11.46
N ALA A 256 7.49 -11.41 12.50
CA ALA A 256 7.23 -10.55 13.64
C ALA A 256 8.54 -10.13 14.34
N ALA A 257 9.45 -11.09 14.58
CA ALA A 257 10.77 -10.81 15.13
C ALA A 257 11.62 -9.97 14.16
N PHE A 258 11.65 -10.32 12.87
CA PHE A 258 12.40 -9.56 11.87
C PHE A 258 11.98 -8.09 11.83
N ILE A 259 10.68 -7.82 11.73
CA ILE A 259 10.12 -6.47 11.62
C ILE A 259 10.47 -5.66 12.87
N THR A 260 10.16 -6.18 14.05
CA THR A 260 10.27 -5.41 15.30
C THR A 260 11.72 -5.24 15.78
N LEU A 261 12.58 -6.24 15.57
CA LEU A 261 13.95 -6.23 16.10
C LEU A 261 14.99 -5.74 15.10
N PHE A 262 14.69 -5.74 13.80
CA PHE A 262 15.66 -5.41 12.76
C PHE A 262 15.16 -4.33 11.79
N ALA A 263 14.04 -4.56 11.09
CA ALA A 263 13.61 -3.64 10.03
C ALA A 263 13.10 -2.28 10.55
N ASN A 264 12.30 -2.26 11.62
CA ASN A 264 11.83 -1.02 12.25
C ASN A 264 12.98 -0.16 12.81
N PRO A 265 13.98 -0.72 13.51
CA PRO A 265 15.19 0.01 13.88
C PRO A 265 15.93 0.62 12.69
N VAL A 266 16.12 -0.13 11.59
CA VAL A 266 16.81 0.39 10.39
C VAL A 266 16.06 1.58 9.78
N SER A 267 14.75 1.47 9.56
CA SER A 267 13.95 2.58 9.00
C SER A 267 13.96 3.82 9.92
N SER A 268 13.89 3.61 11.23
CA SER A 268 14.01 4.67 12.23
C SER A 268 15.36 5.39 12.15
N ALA A 269 16.45 4.63 12.03
CA ALA A 269 17.80 5.19 11.93
C ALA A 269 18.07 5.89 10.59
N ILE A 270 17.51 5.39 9.47
CA ILE A 270 17.52 6.10 8.18
C ILE A 270 16.80 7.45 8.31
N TYR A 271 15.67 7.51 9.01
CA TYR A 271 14.96 8.77 9.25
C TYR A 271 15.77 9.75 10.12
N GLN A 272 16.50 9.28 11.14
CA GLN A 272 17.40 10.16 11.90
C GLN A 272 18.55 10.69 11.04
N LEU A 273 19.15 9.83 10.20
CA LEU A 273 20.16 10.26 9.23
C LEU A 273 19.61 11.34 8.27
N GLU A 274 18.40 11.15 7.75
CA GLU A 274 17.71 12.13 6.90
C GLU A 274 17.48 13.47 7.64
N LYS A 275 17.24 13.43 8.95
CA LYS A 275 17.08 14.63 9.77
C LYS A 275 18.36 15.45 9.91
N GLU A 276 19.49 14.77 10.01
CA GLU A 276 20.81 15.40 10.22
C GLU A 276 21.42 15.95 8.94
N LEU A 277 21.00 15.47 7.76
CA LEU A 277 21.55 15.95 6.49
C LEU A 277 21.06 17.37 6.11
N PRO A 278 21.97 18.25 5.64
CA PRO A 278 21.60 19.57 5.16
C PRO A 278 20.98 19.51 3.76
N GLY A 279 19.86 20.20 3.54
CA GLY A 279 19.24 20.36 2.23
C GLY A 279 17.73 20.65 2.31
N PRO A 280 17.11 21.06 1.19
CA PRO A 280 15.66 21.23 1.12
C PRO A 280 14.97 19.87 1.22
N LYS A 281 14.03 19.76 2.16
CA LYS A 281 13.14 18.60 2.30
C LYS A 281 11.87 18.91 1.51
N ILE A 282 11.69 18.22 0.39
CA ILE A 282 10.48 18.38 -0.42
C ILE A 282 9.44 17.41 0.12
N HIS A 283 8.34 17.96 0.59
CA HIS A 283 7.17 17.19 0.97
C HIS A 283 6.14 17.22 -0.15
N TYR A 284 5.56 16.07 -0.46
CA TYR A 284 4.48 15.94 -1.42
C TYR A 284 3.37 15.06 -0.86
N ASN A 285 2.17 15.18 -1.44
CA ASN A 285 1.04 14.39 -0.99
C ASN A 285 1.29 12.90 -1.27
N ARG A 286 1.39 12.10 -0.21
CA ARG A 286 1.47 10.64 -0.26
C ARG A 286 0.72 10.04 0.92
N LEU A 287 0.21 8.81 0.77
CA LEU A 287 -0.56 8.16 1.82
C LEU A 287 0.33 7.80 3.01
N LEU A 288 1.44 7.08 2.81
CA LEU A 288 2.42 6.83 3.87
C LEU A 288 3.32 8.05 4.02
N ASN A 289 3.40 8.72 5.17
CA ASN A 289 4.07 10.02 5.33
C ASN A 289 5.61 10.01 5.15
N GLN A 290 6.15 11.15 4.65
CA GLN A 290 7.53 11.69 4.82
C GLN A 290 8.19 11.27 6.14
N ASP A 291 7.66 11.87 7.20
CA ASP A 291 8.40 12.13 8.42
C ASP A 291 8.09 11.14 9.53
N ILE A 292 8.18 9.85 9.20
CA ILE A 292 7.90 8.74 10.11
C ILE A 292 9.16 7.92 10.35
N ASN A 293 9.27 7.35 11.55
CA ASN A 293 10.33 6.40 11.89
C ASN A 293 9.99 5.04 11.29
N THR A 294 8.76 4.59 11.52
CA THR A 294 8.24 3.32 11.02
C THR A 294 6.87 3.49 10.40
N MET A 295 6.45 2.54 9.56
CA MET A 295 5.09 2.51 9.02
C MET A 295 4.00 2.19 10.07
N PHE A 296 4.40 1.86 11.30
CA PHE A 296 3.50 1.59 12.42
C PHE A 296 3.37 2.80 13.37
N ASP A 297 4.04 3.93 13.08
CA ASP A 297 3.95 5.13 13.90
C ASP A 297 2.51 5.68 13.92
N SER A 298 2.11 6.27 15.04
CA SER A 298 0.85 7.02 15.09
C SER A 298 0.90 8.18 14.11
N GLY A 299 -0.07 8.24 13.18
CA GLY A 299 -0.07 9.25 12.11
C GLY A 299 0.85 8.89 10.93
N ALA A 300 1.27 7.63 10.81
CA ALA A 300 2.06 7.18 9.66
C ALA A 300 1.34 7.38 8.32
N PHE A 301 0.00 7.36 8.33
CA PHE A 301 -0.82 7.50 7.13
C PHE A 301 -1.60 8.82 7.12
N ASN A 302 -1.50 9.53 6.01
CA ASN A 302 -2.19 10.79 5.73
C ASN A 302 -3.65 10.54 5.33
N VAL A 303 -4.58 10.86 6.21
CA VAL A 303 -6.02 10.72 5.97
C VAL A 303 -6.57 11.62 4.85
N ASN A 304 -5.79 12.61 4.39
CA ASN A 304 -6.15 13.51 3.30
C ASN A 304 -5.55 13.10 1.95
N ALA A 305 -4.82 11.98 1.87
CA ALA A 305 -4.05 11.63 0.67
C ALA A 305 -4.90 11.48 -0.60
N PHE A 306 -6.14 11.01 -0.46
CA PHE A 306 -7.10 10.84 -1.55
C PHE A 306 -8.22 11.88 -1.53
N THR A 307 -7.95 13.07 -1.01
CA THR A 307 -8.88 14.21 -1.15
C THR A 307 -8.78 14.78 -2.58
N PRO A 308 -9.85 15.41 -3.11
CA PRO A 308 -9.78 16.10 -4.40
C PRO A 308 -8.78 17.28 -4.43
N GLY A 309 -8.28 17.71 -3.28
CA GLY A 309 -7.28 18.76 -3.13
C GLY A 309 -7.32 19.41 -1.75
N ALA A 310 -6.32 20.23 -1.44
CA ALA A 310 -6.11 20.79 -0.09
C ALA A 310 -7.32 21.50 0.53
N LYS A 311 -8.23 22.08 -0.28
CA LYS A 311 -9.46 22.70 0.24
C LYS A 311 -10.37 21.68 0.95
N PHE A 312 -10.32 20.41 0.54
CA PHE A 312 -11.11 19.29 1.07
C PHE A 312 -10.50 18.64 2.32
N ASP A 313 -9.32 19.08 2.77
CA ASP A 313 -8.68 18.54 3.96
C ASP A 313 -9.59 18.60 5.17
N ILE A 314 -9.51 17.55 5.99
CA ILE A 314 -10.28 17.42 7.23
C ILE A 314 -9.94 18.58 8.20
N THR A 315 -10.97 19.13 8.84
CA THR A 315 -10.80 20.05 9.98
C THR A 315 -11.77 19.65 11.10
N PRO A 316 -11.49 19.96 12.37
CA PRO A 316 -12.41 19.67 13.47
C PRO A 316 -13.83 20.21 13.26
N ALA A 317 -13.95 21.40 12.64
CA ALA A 317 -15.23 22.00 12.33
C ALA A 317 -16.00 21.22 11.24
N LYS A 318 -15.31 20.79 10.17
CA LYS A 318 -15.90 19.92 9.14
C LYS A 318 -16.33 18.57 9.70
N VAL A 319 -15.52 17.97 10.58
CA VAL A 319 -15.86 16.70 11.27
C VAL A 319 -17.11 16.85 12.11
N ALA A 320 -17.22 17.91 12.91
CA ALA A 320 -18.38 18.14 13.76
C ALA A 320 -19.67 18.32 12.93
N LEU A 321 -19.59 19.10 11.84
CA LEU A 321 -20.70 19.26 10.91
C LEU A 321 -21.06 17.94 10.20
N GLY A 322 -20.06 17.23 9.68
CA GLY A 322 -20.21 15.93 9.04
C GLY A 322 -20.88 14.90 9.94
N LYS A 323 -20.44 14.83 11.21
CA LYS A 323 -21.07 13.97 12.22
C LYS A 323 -22.54 14.32 12.35
N ARG A 324 -22.90 15.60 12.43
CA ARG A 324 -24.31 15.99 12.56
C ARG A 324 -25.16 15.55 11.37
N LEU A 325 -24.62 15.70 10.15
CA LEU A 325 -25.26 15.26 8.90
C LEU A 325 -25.39 13.73 8.82
N PHE A 326 -24.37 12.99 9.27
CA PHE A 326 -24.34 11.52 9.25
C PHE A 326 -25.51 10.86 9.98
N TYR A 327 -26.03 11.54 11.02
CA TYR A 327 -27.20 11.09 11.80
C TYR A 327 -28.50 11.80 11.39
N ASP A 328 -28.52 12.66 10.37
CA ASP A 328 -29.73 13.38 9.96
C ASP A 328 -30.55 12.57 8.95
N LYS A 329 -31.75 12.15 9.36
CA LYS A 329 -32.64 11.38 8.49
C LYS A 329 -33.25 12.21 7.37
N MET A 330 -33.25 13.54 7.50
CA MET A 330 -33.76 14.46 6.48
C MET A 330 -32.98 14.40 5.16
N LEU A 331 -31.86 13.67 5.13
CA LEU A 331 -31.08 13.42 3.92
C LEU A 331 -31.65 12.30 3.05
N SER A 332 -32.52 11.44 3.59
CA SER A 332 -33.18 10.36 2.85
C SER A 332 -34.53 10.80 2.30
N GLY A 333 -34.97 10.26 1.15
CA GLY A 333 -36.25 10.62 0.53
C GLY A 333 -37.47 10.33 1.39
N THR A 334 -37.41 9.27 2.21
CA THR A 334 -38.49 8.89 3.14
C THR A 334 -38.35 9.53 4.52
N HIS A 335 -37.26 10.24 4.79
CA HIS A 335 -36.89 10.78 6.11
C HIS A 335 -36.82 9.72 7.23
N THR A 336 -36.64 8.44 6.90
CA THR A 336 -36.58 7.35 7.89
C THR A 336 -35.17 6.82 8.14
N ARG A 337 -34.25 7.04 7.18
CA ARG A 337 -32.90 6.47 7.15
C ARG A 337 -31.82 7.57 7.15
N ASN A 338 -30.69 7.28 7.76
CA ASN A 338 -29.47 8.10 7.72
C ASN A 338 -28.26 7.17 7.55
N CYS A 339 -27.05 7.72 7.41
CA CYS A 339 -25.83 6.92 7.24
C CYS A 339 -25.63 5.93 8.41
N ALA A 340 -25.91 6.37 9.64
CA ALA A 340 -25.79 5.54 10.84
C ALA A 340 -26.79 4.38 10.93
N SER A 341 -27.80 4.33 10.05
CA SER A 341 -28.75 3.23 9.99
C SER A 341 -28.09 1.96 9.43
N CYS A 342 -27.16 2.12 8.48
CA CYS A 342 -26.39 1.02 7.89
C CYS A 342 -24.93 0.97 8.38
N HIS A 343 -24.43 2.06 8.98
CA HIS A 343 -23.06 2.16 9.50
C HIS A 343 -23.08 2.52 10.99
N GLN A 344 -23.40 1.54 11.81
CA GLN A 344 -23.64 1.68 13.25
C GLN A 344 -22.31 1.69 14.02
N PRO A 345 -22.01 2.72 14.83
CA PRO A 345 -20.74 2.79 15.56
C PRO A 345 -20.46 1.59 16.47
N ASP A 346 -21.49 1.03 17.10
CA ASP A 346 -21.35 -0.12 18.02
C ASP A 346 -21.05 -1.44 17.29
N LEU A 347 -21.20 -1.46 15.96
CA LEU A 347 -20.85 -2.57 15.06
C LEU A 347 -19.68 -2.17 14.14
N ASP A 348 -18.74 -1.36 14.66
CA ASP A 348 -17.61 -0.81 13.91
C ASP A 348 -18.01 -0.24 12.54
N TYR A 349 -19.10 0.52 12.53
CA TYR A 349 -19.65 1.19 11.34
C TYR A 349 -20.10 0.23 10.23
N THR A 350 -20.64 -0.93 10.60
CA THR A 350 -21.43 -1.85 9.74
C THR A 350 -22.89 -1.91 10.21
N ASP A 351 -23.73 -2.78 9.63
CA ASP A 351 -25.10 -3.04 10.10
C ASP A 351 -25.33 -4.44 10.69
N GLY A 352 -24.33 -5.33 10.63
CA GLY A 352 -24.41 -6.71 11.07
C GLY A 352 -25.40 -7.58 10.29
N GLN A 353 -25.81 -7.15 9.08
CA GLN A 353 -26.71 -7.90 8.21
C GLN A 353 -25.97 -8.55 7.05
N VAL A 354 -26.56 -9.59 6.43
CA VAL A 354 -26.06 -10.17 5.17
C VAL A 354 -25.95 -9.07 4.12
N THR A 355 -27.07 -8.39 3.84
CA THR A 355 -27.11 -7.14 3.09
C THR A 355 -28.19 -6.20 3.67
N PRO A 356 -28.03 -4.88 3.59
CA PRO A 356 -29.02 -3.92 4.09
C PRO A 356 -30.40 -4.06 3.41
N ALA A 357 -31.46 -3.75 4.16
CA ALA A 357 -32.81 -3.68 3.62
C ALA A 357 -32.97 -2.51 2.63
N ASP A 358 -33.83 -2.67 1.63
CA ASP A 358 -34.24 -1.59 0.72
C ASP A 358 -35.06 -0.52 1.49
N ILE A 359 -34.85 0.77 1.20
CA ILE A 359 -35.56 1.87 1.88
C ILE A 359 -37.04 1.97 1.50
N LEU A 360 -37.41 1.54 0.30
CA LEU A 360 -38.77 1.61 -0.25
C LEU A 360 -39.60 0.35 0.08
N ASP A 361 -38.94 -0.78 0.29
CA ASP A 361 -39.57 -2.06 0.59
C ASP A 361 -38.67 -2.90 1.51
N SER A 362 -38.95 -2.88 2.82
CA SER A 362 -38.14 -3.60 3.81
C SER A 362 -38.16 -5.13 3.67
N SER A 363 -39.01 -5.70 2.78
CA SER A 363 -38.97 -7.13 2.45
C SER A 363 -37.89 -7.48 1.41
N LYS A 364 -37.32 -6.47 0.76
CA LYS A 364 -36.21 -6.61 -0.19
C LYS A 364 -34.91 -6.10 0.43
N HIS A 365 -33.81 -6.54 -0.16
CA HIS A 365 -32.47 -6.17 0.27
C HIS A 365 -31.67 -5.65 -0.91
N ILE A 366 -30.68 -4.81 -0.62
CA ILE A 366 -29.68 -4.39 -1.61
C ILE A 366 -28.72 -5.55 -1.92
N SER A 367 -27.96 -5.43 -3.00
CA SER A 367 -27.15 -6.54 -3.52
C SER A 367 -25.88 -6.83 -2.73
N ARG A 368 -25.39 -5.91 -1.90
CA ARG A 368 -24.09 -6.05 -1.22
C ARG A 368 -24.17 -5.74 0.27
N ASN A 369 -23.31 -6.39 1.04
CA ASN A 369 -23.06 -6.14 2.44
C ASN A 369 -22.60 -4.68 2.68
N ALA A 370 -22.90 -4.11 3.85
CA ALA A 370 -22.41 -2.78 4.21
C ALA A 370 -21.00 -2.86 4.81
N PRO A 371 -19.94 -2.39 4.10
CA PRO A 371 -18.59 -2.46 4.64
C PRO A 371 -18.40 -1.50 5.81
N THR A 372 -17.41 -1.78 6.67
CA THR A 372 -17.00 -0.85 7.74
C THR A 372 -16.52 0.48 7.16
N LEU A 373 -16.82 1.58 7.87
CA LEU A 373 -16.23 2.90 7.59
C LEU A 373 -14.93 3.15 8.35
N VAL A 374 -14.55 2.28 9.29
CA VAL A 374 -13.29 2.42 10.02
C VAL A 374 -12.13 2.24 9.04
N ASN A 375 -11.19 3.19 9.06
CA ASN A 375 -10.05 3.24 8.13
C ASN A 375 -10.41 3.38 6.64
N ALA A 376 -11.67 3.64 6.26
CA ALA A 376 -12.08 3.76 4.86
C ALA A 376 -11.33 4.87 4.09
N ALA A 377 -10.86 5.90 4.78
CA ALA A 377 -10.07 6.98 4.19
C ALA A 377 -8.66 6.57 3.71
N LEU A 378 -8.19 5.37 4.08
CA LEU A 378 -6.87 4.85 3.73
C LEU A 378 -6.94 3.89 2.52
N GLN A 379 -7.77 4.24 1.54
CA GLN A 379 -8.01 3.51 0.30
C GLN A 379 -8.14 4.50 -0.86
N SER A 380 -7.68 4.10 -2.06
CA SER A 380 -7.70 4.95 -3.25
C SER A 380 -9.07 4.97 -3.94
N ASN A 381 -9.88 3.94 -3.75
CA ASN A 381 -11.18 3.75 -4.39
C ASN A 381 -12.21 3.21 -3.39
N TYR A 382 -13.48 3.53 -3.60
CA TYR A 382 -14.60 3.19 -2.73
C TYR A 382 -15.63 2.31 -3.43
N PHE A 383 -16.51 1.70 -2.62
CA PHE A 383 -17.36 0.56 -2.98
C PHE A 383 -16.57 -0.72 -3.31
N TYR A 384 -17.25 -1.87 -3.26
CA TYR A 384 -16.64 -3.16 -3.62
C TYR A 384 -16.25 -3.25 -5.10
N ASP A 385 -16.84 -2.44 -5.98
CA ASP A 385 -16.58 -2.38 -7.42
C ASP A 385 -15.74 -1.16 -7.83
N MET A 386 -15.09 -0.47 -6.89
CA MET A 386 -14.16 0.65 -7.14
C MET A 386 -14.72 1.87 -7.90
N ARG A 387 -16.04 1.95 -8.13
CA ARG A 387 -16.63 2.98 -9.01
C ARG A 387 -16.50 4.41 -8.52
N ALA A 388 -16.19 4.63 -7.23
CA ALA A 388 -16.02 5.96 -6.66
C ALA A 388 -14.54 6.23 -6.34
N LEU A 389 -14.04 7.40 -6.76
CA LEU A 389 -12.63 7.81 -6.61
C LEU A 389 -12.37 8.58 -5.31
N THR A 390 -13.42 9.17 -4.75
CA THR A 390 -13.33 9.98 -3.53
C THR A 390 -14.48 9.61 -2.58
N LEU A 391 -14.29 9.86 -1.28
CA LEU A 391 -15.39 9.73 -0.31
C LEU A 391 -16.55 10.66 -0.68
N GLU A 392 -16.25 11.84 -1.22
CA GLU A 392 -17.25 12.80 -1.69
C GLU A 392 -18.14 12.22 -2.80
N ASP A 393 -17.57 11.48 -3.75
CA ASP A 393 -18.31 10.78 -4.82
C ASP A 393 -19.13 9.62 -4.24
N GLN A 394 -18.52 8.83 -3.35
CA GLN A 394 -19.20 7.73 -2.66
C GLN A 394 -20.45 8.21 -1.90
N ILE A 395 -20.35 9.34 -1.19
CA ILE A 395 -21.46 9.94 -0.45
C ILE A 395 -22.57 10.43 -1.39
N ARG A 396 -22.19 11.02 -2.53
CA ARG A 396 -23.14 11.51 -3.55
C ARG A 396 -23.98 10.36 -4.11
N ASP A 397 -23.31 9.25 -4.42
CA ASP A 397 -23.94 8.04 -4.95
C ASP A 397 -24.93 7.44 -3.96
N VAL A 398 -24.52 7.24 -2.70
CA VAL A 398 -25.38 6.64 -1.66
C VAL A 398 -26.62 7.50 -1.38
N ILE A 399 -26.46 8.82 -1.28
CA ILE A 399 -27.61 9.71 -1.05
C ILE A 399 -28.61 9.60 -2.19
N SER A 400 -28.14 9.48 -3.44
CA SER A 400 -29.00 9.49 -4.62
C SER A 400 -29.56 8.10 -4.98
N ASN A 401 -28.99 7.02 -4.44
CA ASN A 401 -29.39 5.66 -4.74
C ASN A 401 -30.81 5.36 -4.22
N LYS A 402 -31.68 4.93 -5.14
CA LYS A 402 -33.11 4.63 -4.93
C LYS A 402 -33.38 3.55 -3.88
N HIS A 403 -32.48 2.59 -3.74
CA HIS A 403 -32.63 1.45 -2.83
C HIS A 403 -31.95 1.71 -1.47
N GLU A 404 -31.05 2.68 -1.40
CA GLU A 404 -30.31 3.03 -0.19
C GLU A 404 -30.96 4.19 0.57
N MET A 405 -30.78 5.44 0.10
CA MET A 405 -31.32 6.63 0.79
C MET A 405 -32.49 7.29 0.04
N ASP A 406 -32.64 7.04 -1.26
CA ASP A 406 -33.61 7.69 -2.16
C ASP A 406 -33.67 9.22 -1.99
N GLY A 407 -32.54 9.83 -1.62
CA GLY A 407 -32.42 11.24 -1.33
C GLY A 407 -32.24 12.09 -2.58
N SER A 408 -32.32 13.40 -2.39
CA SER A 408 -31.96 14.38 -3.41
C SER A 408 -30.95 15.35 -2.82
N LEU A 409 -29.75 15.39 -3.41
CA LEU A 409 -28.67 16.24 -2.92
C LEU A 409 -29.06 17.72 -2.98
N SER A 410 -29.81 18.14 -4.01
CA SER A 410 -30.31 19.51 -4.12
C SER A 410 -31.32 19.85 -3.03
N ALA A 411 -32.23 18.91 -2.70
CA ALA A 411 -33.19 19.07 -1.61
C ALA A 411 -32.48 19.11 -0.24
N ALA A 412 -31.52 18.22 -0.01
CA ALA A 412 -30.70 18.20 1.21
C ALA A 412 -29.94 19.53 1.41
N ILE A 413 -29.33 20.07 0.35
CA ILE A 413 -28.65 21.37 0.37
C ILE A 413 -29.63 22.51 0.67
N GLN A 414 -30.82 22.50 0.06
CA GLN A 414 -31.85 23.49 0.35
C GLN A 414 -32.31 23.43 1.81
N TYR A 415 -32.49 22.22 2.34
CA TYR A 415 -32.82 21.99 3.75
C TYR A 415 -31.76 22.59 4.69
N VAL A 416 -30.47 22.27 4.50
CA VAL A 416 -29.41 22.81 5.37
C VAL A 416 -29.22 24.32 5.21
N ARG A 417 -29.44 24.88 4.01
CA ARG A 417 -29.45 26.35 3.78
C ARG A 417 -30.58 27.05 4.53
N ASN A 418 -31.73 26.39 4.68
CA ASN A 418 -32.88 26.96 5.37
C ASN A 418 -32.77 26.81 6.89
N ASN A 419 -32.05 25.81 7.38
CA ASN A 419 -31.86 25.56 8.81
C ASN A 419 -30.83 26.53 9.45
N PRO A 420 -31.22 27.36 10.45
CA PRO A 420 -30.30 28.32 11.09
C PRO A 420 -29.08 27.68 11.75
N THR A 421 -29.24 26.48 12.33
CA THR A 421 -28.16 25.75 13.00
C THR A 421 -27.14 25.26 11.99
N TYR A 422 -27.58 24.65 10.89
CA TYR A 422 -26.66 24.21 9.84
C TYR A 422 -25.94 25.38 9.19
N LYS A 423 -26.63 26.49 8.88
CA LYS A 423 -25.96 27.70 8.36
C LYS A 423 -24.78 28.15 9.22
N LYS A 424 -24.95 28.18 10.55
CA LYS A 424 -23.87 28.52 11.47
C LYS A 424 -22.72 27.51 11.42
N LEU A 425 -23.03 26.21 11.41
CA LEU A 425 -22.02 25.15 11.36
C LEU A 425 -21.25 25.16 10.03
N PHE A 426 -21.92 25.38 8.89
CA PHE A 426 -21.27 25.52 7.59
C PHE A 426 -20.37 26.74 7.52
N ALA A 427 -20.80 27.90 8.03
CA ALA A 427 -19.95 29.09 8.10
C ALA A 427 -18.69 28.88 8.96
N GLN A 428 -18.77 28.03 9.99
CA GLN A 428 -17.62 27.65 10.83
C GLN A 428 -16.71 26.63 10.13
N ALA A 429 -17.28 25.65 9.44
CA ALA A 429 -16.53 24.59 8.77
C ALA A 429 -15.86 25.03 7.46
N PHE A 430 -16.45 26.01 6.77
CA PHE A 430 -16.03 26.49 5.46
C PHE A 430 -15.91 28.02 5.43
N PRO A 431 -14.83 28.58 6.01
CA PRO A 431 -14.61 30.03 5.99
C PRO A 431 -14.38 30.56 4.56
N SER A 432 -14.86 31.79 4.33
CA SER A 432 -14.99 32.43 3.01
C SER A 432 -13.70 32.71 2.27
N ASN A 433 -12.54 32.55 2.92
CA ASN A 433 -11.23 32.75 2.33
C ASN A 433 -10.75 31.55 1.49
N HIS A 434 -11.44 30.40 1.60
CA HIS A 434 -11.10 29.17 0.88
C HIS A 434 -12.28 28.58 0.08
N TRP A 435 -13.47 29.10 0.31
CA TRP A 435 -14.71 28.59 -0.26
C TRP A 435 -15.66 29.73 -0.59
N ASP A 436 -16.52 29.54 -1.58
CA ASP A 436 -17.61 30.46 -1.84
C ASP A 436 -18.56 30.49 -0.62
N ASN A 437 -19.15 31.68 -0.36
CA ASN A 437 -20.06 31.93 0.77
C ASN A 437 -21.42 31.21 0.68
N LYS A 438 -21.54 30.19 -0.17
CA LYS A 438 -22.78 29.48 -0.46
C LYS A 438 -22.58 27.99 -0.28
N ILE A 439 -23.33 27.40 0.65
CA ILE A 439 -23.41 25.95 0.88
C ILE A 439 -23.68 25.23 -0.43
N ASP A 440 -22.71 24.55 -1.02
CA ASP A 440 -22.82 23.84 -2.30
C ASP A 440 -22.64 22.32 -2.14
N ASN A 441 -22.56 21.61 -3.26
CA ASN A 441 -22.37 20.15 -3.28
C ASN A 441 -21.05 19.75 -2.63
N ASP A 442 -19.95 20.45 -2.94
CA ASP A 442 -18.61 20.12 -2.45
C ASP A 442 -18.51 20.32 -0.95
N GLN A 443 -19.00 21.45 -0.42
CA GLN A 443 -19.01 21.70 1.02
C GLN A 443 -19.88 20.68 1.76
N PHE A 444 -21.03 20.31 1.19
CA PHE A 444 -21.94 19.35 1.79
C PHE A 444 -21.31 17.94 1.88
N THR A 445 -20.81 17.40 0.77
CA THR A 445 -20.20 16.07 0.75
C THR A 445 -18.87 16.06 1.50
N ASN A 446 -18.07 17.13 1.43
CA ASN A 446 -16.81 17.21 2.17
C ASN A 446 -17.00 17.19 3.68
N ALA A 447 -18.09 17.76 4.20
CA ALA A 447 -18.38 17.67 5.63
C ALA A 447 -18.59 16.22 6.06
N LEU A 448 -19.47 15.48 5.36
CA LEU A 448 -19.71 14.05 5.62
C LEU A 448 -18.42 13.23 5.45
N ALA A 449 -17.67 13.44 4.36
CA ALA A 449 -16.41 12.76 4.08
C ALA A 449 -15.37 13.05 5.17
N SER A 450 -15.30 14.29 5.68
CA SER A 450 -14.44 14.66 6.81
C SER A 450 -14.76 13.88 8.07
N TYR A 451 -16.04 13.61 8.35
CA TYR A 451 -16.41 12.74 9.47
C TYR A 451 -15.92 11.30 9.23
N VAL A 452 -16.09 10.73 8.04
CA VAL A 452 -15.58 9.39 7.72
C VAL A 452 -14.05 9.33 7.84
N ARG A 453 -13.32 10.36 7.35
CA ARG A 453 -11.87 10.48 7.53
C ARG A 453 -11.43 10.54 9.00
N SER A 454 -12.28 11.03 9.89
CA SER A 454 -12.00 11.04 11.34
C SER A 454 -12.09 9.66 11.99
N LEU A 455 -12.64 8.65 11.29
CA LEU A 455 -12.80 7.28 11.80
C LEU A 455 -11.57 6.41 11.60
N VAL A 456 -10.42 7.00 11.25
CA VAL A 456 -9.16 6.25 11.13
C VAL A 456 -8.65 5.87 12.53
N LYS A 457 -8.46 4.56 12.72
CA LYS A 457 -7.94 3.94 13.94
C LYS A 457 -6.89 2.88 13.57
N LEU A 458 -5.63 3.19 13.83
CA LEU A 458 -4.48 2.28 13.69
C LEU A 458 -3.81 2.13 15.07
N ASN A 459 -4.56 1.56 16.02
CA ASN A 459 -4.19 1.47 17.44
C ASN A 459 -4.50 0.09 18.07
N SER A 460 -4.56 -0.96 17.25
CA SER A 460 -4.86 -2.32 17.69
C SER A 460 -3.73 -2.91 18.55
N ARG A 461 -3.95 -4.11 19.11
CA ARG A 461 -2.89 -4.84 19.85
C ARG A 461 -1.71 -5.18 18.94
N PHE A 462 -1.98 -5.51 17.69
CA PHE A 462 -0.95 -5.70 16.67
C PHE A 462 -0.12 -4.44 16.44
N ASP A 463 -0.76 -3.27 16.32
CA ASP A 463 -0.06 -2.00 16.10
C ASP A 463 0.90 -1.70 17.26
N GLU A 464 0.43 -1.90 18.49
CA GLU A 464 1.26 -1.70 19.67
C GLU A 464 2.43 -2.70 19.77
N TYR A 465 2.23 -3.95 19.36
CA TYR A 465 3.32 -4.93 19.28
C TYR A 465 4.38 -4.51 18.27
N MET A 466 3.96 -4.02 17.09
CA MET A 466 4.88 -3.54 16.05
C MET A 466 5.63 -2.27 16.46
N GLN A 467 5.04 -1.47 17.37
CA GLN A 467 5.70 -0.35 18.04
C GLN A 467 6.61 -0.76 19.22
N GLY A 468 6.83 -2.07 19.43
CA GLY A 468 7.77 -2.61 20.43
C GLY A 468 7.15 -2.97 21.78
N LYS A 469 5.83 -2.88 21.96
CA LYS A 469 5.16 -3.38 23.18
C LYS A 469 5.00 -4.91 23.10
N LYS A 470 6.09 -5.63 23.40
CA LYS A 470 6.24 -7.09 23.19
C LYS A 470 5.15 -7.98 23.81
N ASN A 471 4.44 -7.50 24.84
CA ASN A 471 3.42 -8.29 25.56
C ASN A 471 1.98 -8.07 25.06
N GLN A 472 1.79 -7.37 23.94
CA GLN A 472 0.44 -7.09 23.40
C GLN A 472 -0.14 -8.23 22.57
N LEU A 473 0.72 -9.08 22.01
CA LEU A 473 0.33 -10.30 21.30
C LEU A 473 0.74 -11.53 22.09
N SER A 474 -0.13 -12.52 22.09
CA SER A 474 0.16 -13.88 22.52
C SER A 474 1.04 -14.61 21.50
N GLN A 475 1.65 -15.73 21.93
CA GLN A 475 2.39 -16.59 21.02
C GLN A 475 1.51 -17.17 19.91
N GLN A 476 0.21 -17.37 20.18
CA GLN A 476 -0.75 -17.82 19.18
C GLN A 476 -0.91 -16.79 18.05
N GLU A 477 -1.08 -15.53 18.42
CA GLU A 477 -1.24 -14.42 17.46
C GLU A 477 0.03 -14.15 16.67
N ILE A 478 1.22 -14.33 17.28
CA ILE A 478 2.50 -14.24 16.58
C ILE A 478 2.64 -15.35 15.54
N ARG A 479 2.30 -16.60 15.88
CA ARG A 479 2.27 -17.71 14.91
C ARG A 479 1.25 -17.44 13.80
N GLY A 480 0.06 -16.96 14.16
CA GLY A 480 -0.98 -16.56 13.22
C GLY A 480 -0.53 -15.49 12.23
N PHE A 481 0.17 -14.46 12.70
CA PHE A 481 0.75 -13.43 11.83
C PHE A 481 1.79 -14.00 10.87
N ASN A 482 2.70 -14.83 11.36
CA ASN A 482 3.74 -15.46 10.53
C ASN A 482 3.13 -16.40 9.46
N LEU A 483 2.06 -17.13 9.81
CA LEU A 483 1.28 -17.92 8.84
C LEU A 483 0.58 -17.04 7.81
N PHE A 484 -0.15 -16.02 8.26
CA PHE A 484 -0.91 -15.08 7.42
C PHE A 484 -0.01 -14.38 6.38
N MET A 485 1.17 -13.92 6.82
CA MET A 485 2.14 -13.23 5.97
C MET A 485 3.09 -14.18 5.21
N GLY A 486 2.95 -15.49 5.38
CA GLY A 486 3.88 -16.49 4.84
C GLY A 486 3.13 -17.63 4.17
N LYS A 487 3.12 -18.80 4.81
CA LYS A 487 2.53 -20.04 4.26
C LYS A 487 1.12 -19.87 3.71
N ALA A 488 0.26 -19.09 4.39
CA ALA A 488 -1.13 -18.89 3.97
C ALA A 488 -1.29 -17.83 2.87
N LYS A 489 -0.23 -17.10 2.53
CA LYS A 489 -0.18 -16.07 1.47
C LYS A 489 -1.19 -14.92 1.57
N CYS A 490 -1.97 -14.82 2.64
CA CYS A 490 -2.99 -13.76 2.79
C CYS A 490 -2.39 -12.34 2.71
N GLY A 491 -1.14 -12.20 3.17
CA GLY A 491 -0.39 -10.95 3.14
C GLY A 491 0.06 -10.47 1.75
N THR A 492 -0.18 -11.23 0.68
CA THR A 492 0.08 -10.80 -0.71
C THR A 492 -1.07 -9.98 -1.30
N CYS A 493 -2.24 -9.98 -0.66
CA CYS A 493 -3.40 -9.16 -1.05
C CYS A 493 -3.83 -8.23 0.09
N HIS A 494 -3.71 -8.66 1.36
CA HIS A 494 -4.02 -7.84 2.53
C HIS A 494 -2.76 -7.19 3.11
N PHE A 495 -2.29 -6.13 2.44
CA PHE A 495 -0.98 -5.54 2.71
C PHE A 495 -0.91 -4.86 4.08
N MET A 496 0.09 -5.25 4.89
CA MET A 496 0.37 -4.56 6.15
C MET A 496 0.83 -3.11 5.89
N PRO A 497 0.64 -2.18 6.85
CA PRO A 497 -0.12 -2.34 8.09
C PRO A 497 -1.62 -2.11 7.91
N LEU A 498 -2.10 -1.69 6.74
CA LEU A 498 -3.52 -1.36 6.54
C LEU A 498 -4.42 -2.61 6.43
N PHE A 499 -3.80 -3.74 6.07
CA PHE A 499 -4.43 -5.04 5.82
C PHE A 499 -5.61 -4.96 4.85
N ASN A 500 -5.46 -4.14 3.81
CA ASN A 500 -6.37 -3.97 2.69
C ASN A 500 -5.57 -4.06 1.37
N GLY A 501 -6.24 -4.00 0.23
CA GLY A 501 -5.60 -4.13 -1.08
C GLY A 501 -4.86 -2.92 -1.62
N ILE A 502 -4.47 -1.94 -0.80
CA ILE A 502 -3.73 -0.80 -1.34
C ILE A 502 -2.22 -1.10 -1.42
N THR A 503 -1.68 -1.06 -2.64
CA THR A 503 -0.37 -1.66 -2.92
C THR A 503 0.80 -0.84 -2.34
N PRO A 504 1.63 -1.43 -1.46
CA PRO A 504 2.81 -0.78 -0.87
C PRO A 504 3.96 -0.63 -1.90
N PRO A 505 5.07 0.07 -1.57
CA PRO A 505 5.34 0.79 -0.32
C PRO A 505 4.79 2.22 -0.30
N LYS A 506 4.28 2.72 -1.43
CA LYS A 506 3.72 4.08 -1.55
C LYS A 506 2.21 4.14 -1.28
N TYR A 507 1.51 3.01 -1.37
CA TYR A 507 0.05 2.89 -1.13
C TYR A 507 -0.76 3.84 -2.02
N ILE A 508 -0.63 3.68 -3.34
CA ILE A 508 -1.22 4.59 -4.32
C ILE A 508 -2.52 4.04 -4.92
N GLN A 509 -2.59 2.73 -5.15
CA GLN A 509 -3.66 2.08 -5.91
C GLN A 509 -4.20 0.89 -5.15
N SER A 510 -5.52 0.74 -5.15
CA SER A 510 -6.22 -0.43 -4.60
C SER A 510 -6.35 -1.51 -5.66
N GLU A 511 -6.12 -2.74 -5.27
CA GLU A 511 -6.27 -3.95 -6.09
C GLU A 511 -7.65 -4.59 -5.93
N THR A 512 -7.98 -5.42 -6.92
CA THR A 512 -9.19 -6.26 -6.93
C THR A 512 -8.81 -7.71 -7.16
N GLU A 513 -9.62 -8.62 -6.64
CA GLU A 513 -9.41 -10.05 -6.83
C GLU A 513 -10.68 -10.73 -7.34
N VAL A 514 -10.48 -11.77 -8.15
CA VAL A 514 -11.53 -12.68 -8.60
C VAL A 514 -11.39 -13.97 -7.79
N LEU A 515 -12.17 -14.08 -6.72
CA LEU A 515 -12.12 -15.24 -5.82
C LEU A 515 -13.19 -16.29 -6.14
N GLY A 516 -14.25 -15.88 -6.82
CA GLY A 516 -15.42 -16.70 -7.11
C GLY A 516 -16.29 -16.99 -5.89
N THR A 517 -16.67 -15.93 -5.16
CA THR A 517 -17.57 -16.04 -4.01
C THR A 517 -18.90 -16.68 -4.41
N PRO A 518 -19.36 -17.73 -3.71
CA PRO A 518 -20.62 -18.38 -4.03
C PRO A 518 -21.81 -17.52 -3.58
N LYS A 519 -22.96 -17.74 -4.22
CA LYS A 519 -24.23 -17.12 -3.85
C LYS A 519 -24.76 -17.63 -2.50
N SER A 520 -24.47 -18.88 -2.15
CA SER A 520 -24.88 -19.49 -0.88
C SER A 520 -23.92 -20.60 -0.46
N LEU A 521 -23.93 -20.98 0.82
CA LEU A 521 -23.08 -22.08 1.32
C LEU A 521 -23.53 -23.48 0.87
N THR A 522 -24.77 -23.62 0.39
CA THR A 522 -25.36 -24.92 0.04
C THR A 522 -25.33 -25.20 -1.46
N ASP A 523 -24.87 -24.26 -2.26
CA ASP A 523 -24.93 -24.30 -3.71
C ASP A 523 -23.60 -23.81 -4.29
N SER A 524 -22.98 -24.62 -5.15
CA SER A 524 -21.78 -24.27 -5.92
C SER A 524 -22.11 -23.33 -7.09
N THR A 525 -23.02 -22.39 -6.87
CA THR A 525 -23.38 -21.37 -7.86
C THR A 525 -22.69 -20.06 -7.51
N LEU A 526 -21.95 -19.52 -8.47
CA LEU A 526 -21.26 -18.25 -8.37
C LEU A 526 -22.25 -17.10 -8.13
N ASP A 527 -21.86 -16.10 -7.34
CA ASP A 527 -22.62 -14.85 -7.24
C ASP A 527 -22.68 -14.16 -8.62
N PRO A 528 -23.87 -13.76 -9.13
CA PRO A 528 -23.99 -13.15 -10.45
C PRO A 528 -23.46 -11.70 -10.52
N ASP A 529 -23.10 -11.08 -9.40
CA ASP A 529 -22.56 -9.72 -9.39
C ASP A 529 -21.20 -9.66 -10.10
N LEU A 530 -21.17 -8.94 -11.22
CA LEU A 530 -19.98 -8.80 -12.06
C LEU A 530 -18.87 -7.95 -11.42
N GLY A 531 -19.14 -7.26 -10.32
CA GLY A 531 -18.15 -6.46 -9.60
C GLY A 531 -17.59 -5.32 -10.46
N TYR A 532 -16.27 -5.14 -10.42
CA TYR A 532 -15.58 -4.06 -11.12
C TYR A 532 -15.71 -4.14 -12.65
N TYR A 533 -15.92 -5.33 -13.21
CA TYR A 533 -16.22 -5.49 -14.63
C TYR A 533 -17.41 -4.66 -15.11
N ALA A 534 -18.45 -4.50 -14.28
CA ALA A 534 -19.61 -3.67 -14.62
C ALA A 534 -19.25 -2.19 -14.85
N ILE A 535 -18.07 -1.76 -14.39
CA ILE A 535 -17.55 -0.39 -14.53
C ILE A 535 -16.64 -0.26 -15.74
N ILE A 536 -15.69 -1.18 -15.92
CA ILE A 536 -14.61 -1.04 -16.91
C ILE A 536 -14.75 -1.95 -18.14
N GLY A 537 -15.55 -3.02 -18.08
CA GLY A 537 -15.79 -3.94 -19.19
C GLY A 537 -14.58 -4.78 -19.65
N VAL A 538 -13.57 -4.98 -18.81
CA VAL A 538 -12.37 -5.79 -19.13
C VAL A 538 -12.55 -7.22 -18.63
N ASP A 539 -12.59 -8.20 -19.53
CA ASP A 539 -12.99 -9.59 -19.22
C ASP A 539 -12.20 -10.28 -18.10
N SER A 540 -10.91 -9.96 -17.92
CA SER A 540 -10.10 -10.49 -16.81
C SER A 540 -10.64 -10.07 -15.44
N TYR A 541 -11.33 -8.94 -15.34
CA TYR A 541 -11.92 -8.40 -14.11
C TYR A 541 -13.37 -8.86 -13.89
N LYS A 542 -13.88 -9.80 -14.68
CA LYS A 542 -15.23 -10.35 -14.47
C LYS A 542 -15.32 -10.99 -13.08
N TYR A 543 -16.27 -10.53 -12.27
CA TYR A 543 -16.45 -10.91 -10.85
C TYR A 543 -15.34 -10.42 -9.91
N ALA A 544 -14.55 -9.42 -10.33
CA ALA A 544 -13.50 -8.84 -9.49
C ALA A 544 -14.08 -7.86 -8.46
N PHE A 545 -13.60 -7.95 -7.22
CA PHE A 545 -13.98 -7.03 -6.15
C PHE A 545 -12.75 -6.45 -5.45
N LYS A 546 -12.85 -5.20 -5.01
CA LYS A 546 -11.85 -4.51 -4.19
C LYS A 546 -11.57 -5.32 -2.93
N ILE A 547 -10.29 -5.54 -2.63
CA ILE A 547 -9.86 -6.23 -1.42
C ILE A 547 -10.18 -5.34 -0.18
N PRO A 548 -11.09 -5.75 0.71
CA PRO A 548 -11.46 -4.95 1.88
C PRO A 548 -10.37 -5.00 2.96
N THR A 549 -10.47 -4.11 3.95
CA THR A 549 -9.61 -4.23 5.15
C THR A 549 -10.08 -5.39 6.02
N ILE A 550 -9.14 -6.10 6.64
CA ILE A 550 -9.43 -7.06 7.72
C ILE A 550 -9.18 -6.48 9.12
N ARG A 551 -8.97 -5.17 9.24
CA ARG A 551 -9.00 -4.51 10.55
C ARG A 551 -10.44 -4.49 11.08
N ASN A 552 -10.60 -4.74 12.38
CA ASN A 552 -11.90 -4.93 13.05
C ASN A 552 -12.73 -6.11 12.54
N ILE A 553 -12.13 -7.04 11.80
CA ILE A 553 -12.87 -8.13 11.14
C ILE A 553 -13.65 -8.99 12.12
N SER A 554 -13.25 -9.08 13.40
CA SER A 554 -13.98 -9.88 14.38
C SER A 554 -15.36 -9.30 14.76
N LYS A 555 -15.62 -8.05 14.38
CA LYS A 555 -16.81 -7.27 14.74
C LYS A 555 -17.68 -6.91 13.54
N THR A 556 -17.32 -7.37 12.34
CA THR A 556 -17.94 -6.94 11.08
C THR A 556 -18.53 -8.11 10.29
N ALA A 557 -18.88 -9.21 10.97
CA ALA A 557 -19.63 -10.29 10.34
C ALA A 557 -21.02 -9.80 9.89
N PRO A 558 -21.60 -10.39 8.84
CA PRO A 558 -21.06 -11.45 7.98
C PRO A 558 -20.07 -10.94 6.93
N TYR A 559 -19.39 -11.84 6.22
CA TYR A 559 -18.22 -11.56 5.39
C TYR A 559 -18.47 -11.72 3.88
N MET A 560 -17.54 -11.16 3.09
CA MET A 560 -17.59 -11.00 1.62
C MET A 560 -18.59 -9.93 1.16
N HIS A 561 -18.53 -9.59 -0.13
CA HIS A 561 -19.37 -8.54 -0.70
C HIS A 561 -20.86 -8.84 -0.61
N ASN A 562 -21.26 -10.11 -0.51
CA ASN A 562 -22.65 -10.57 -0.41
C ASN A 562 -23.04 -11.09 0.98
N GLY A 563 -22.13 -11.08 1.95
CA GLY A 563 -22.41 -11.53 3.33
C GLY A 563 -22.64 -13.04 3.48
N VAL A 564 -22.14 -13.87 2.56
CA VAL A 564 -22.45 -15.32 2.54
C VAL A 564 -21.85 -16.11 3.71
N TYR A 565 -20.73 -15.67 4.29
CA TYR A 565 -20.06 -16.34 5.41
C TYR A 565 -20.37 -15.65 6.74
N ASN A 566 -20.77 -16.40 7.76
CA ASN A 566 -21.10 -15.87 9.08
C ASN A 566 -19.90 -15.88 10.03
N THR A 567 -18.94 -16.76 9.79
CA THR A 567 -17.79 -17.01 10.68
C THR A 567 -16.47 -16.89 9.93
N LEU A 568 -15.41 -16.55 10.67
CA LEU A 568 -14.06 -16.51 10.08
C LEU A 568 -13.58 -17.92 9.71
N GLU A 569 -14.07 -18.94 10.41
CA GLU A 569 -13.81 -20.34 10.12
C GLU A 569 -14.33 -20.74 8.73
N GLU A 570 -15.53 -20.30 8.33
CA GLU A 570 -16.05 -20.53 6.98
C GLU A 570 -15.23 -19.78 5.91
N VAL A 571 -14.80 -18.55 6.21
CA VAL A 571 -13.91 -17.78 5.32
C VAL A 571 -12.57 -18.50 5.14
N MET A 572 -11.96 -18.96 6.24
CA MET A 572 -10.69 -19.69 6.20
C MET A 572 -10.83 -21.00 5.43
N GLU A 573 -11.96 -21.71 5.56
CA GLU A 573 -12.21 -22.93 4.82
C GLU A 573 -12.33 -22.67 3.31
N PHE A 574 -13.00 -21.60 2.89
CA PHE A 574 -13.08 -21.18 1.50
C PHE A 574 -11.70 -20.95 0.88
N TYR A 575 -10.82 -20.18 1.55
CA TYR A 575 -9.47 -19.95 1.04
C TYR A 575 -8.58 -21.20 1.11
N ASN A 576 -8.68 -22.00 2.18
CA ASN A 576 -7.88 -23.21 2.34
C ASN A 576 -8.20 -24.25 1.24
N ASN A 577 -9.43 -24.24 0.74
CA ASN A 577 -9.90 -25.09 -0.35
C ASN A 577 -9.83 -24.39 -1.72
N ALA A 578 -8.90 -23.46 -1.95
CA ALA A 578 -8.65 -22.87 -3.29
C ALA A 578 -9.83 -22.08 -3.91
N GLY A 579 -10.68 -21.47 -3.08
CA GLY A 579 -11.73 -20.55 -3.54
C GLY A 579 -12.81 -21.22 -4.39
N ALA A 580 -13.21 -20.59 -5.50
CA ALA A 580 -14.22 -21.12 -6.41
C ALA A 580 -13.87 -22.53 -6.93
N VAL A 581 -12.59 -22.77 -7.23
CA VAL A 581 -12.11 -24.05 -7.77
C VAL A 581 -12.41 -25.21 -6.83
N GLY A 582 -12.11 -25.09 -5.53
CA GLY A 582 -12.45 -26.18 -4.59
C GLY A 582 -13.92 -26.27 -4.22
N LEU A 583 -14.74 -25.27 -4.58
CA LEU A 583 -16.20 -25.40 -4.59
C LEU A 583 -16.73 -26.08 -5.86
N GLY A 584 -15.87 -26.40 -6.83
CA GLY A 584 -16.24 -26.98 -8.12
C GLY A 584 -16.82 -25.97 -9.11
N ILE A 585 -16.58 -24.68 -8.90
CA ILE A 585 -17.01 -23.60 -9.81
C ILE A 585 -15.93 -23.43 -10.89
N ASP A 586 -16.31 -23.57 -12.15
CA ASP A 586 -15.44 -23.28 -13.28
C ASP A 586 -15.30 -21.76 -13.46
N LEU A 587 -14.18 -21.21 -13.00
CA LEU A 587 -13.86 -19.79 -13.07
C LEU A 587 -12.42 -19.59 -13.59
N PRO A 588 -12.23 -19.57 -14.92
CA PRO A 588 -10.90 -19.53 -15.53
C PRO A 588 -10.07 -18.28 -15.20
N ASN A 589 -10.73 -17.18 -14.82
CA ASN A 589 -10.07 -15.93 -14.44
C ASN A 589 -9.93 -15.75 -12.92
N GLN A 590 -10.06 -16.82 -12.12
CA GLN A 590 -9.77 -16.78 -10.69
C GLN A 590 -8.32 -16.34 -10.46
N THR A 591 -8.10 -15.40 -9.55
CA THR A 591 -6.77 -14.89 -9.20
C THR A 591 -6.11 -15.66 -8.05
N LEU A 592 -6.91 -16.31 -7.20
CA LEU A 592 -6.42 -17.24 -6.19
C LEU A 592 -5.87 -18.52 -6.84
N SER A 593 -4.75 -19.04 -6.32
CA SER A 593 -4.18 -20.32 -6.73
C SER A 593 -5.23 -21.44 -6.69
N THR A 594 -5.14 -22.36 -7.66
CA THR A 594 -5.98 -23.55 -7.76
C THR A 594 -5.59 -24.64 -6.76
N ASP A 595 -4.42 -24.51 -6.12
CA ASP A 595 -3.94 -25.42 -5.10
C ASP A 595 -4.50 -25.08 -3.71
N SER A 596 -4.78 -26.12 -2.92
CA SER A 596 -5.12 -25.95 -1.51
C SER A 596 -3.93 -25.37 -0.73
N LEU A 597 -4.21 -24.47 0.22
CA LEU A 597 -3.19 -23.92 1.11
C LEU A 597 -2.61 -24.97 2.09
N GLY A 598 -3.30 -26.11 2.28
CA GLY A 598 -2.84 -27.19 3.16
C GLY A 598 -2.68 -26.76 4.63
N LEU A 599 -3.54 -25.86 5.10
CA LEU A 599 -3.56 -25.40 6.48
C LEU A 599 -4.31 -26.40 7.37
N SER A 600 -3.66 -26.82 8.46
CA SER A 600 -4.30 -27.56 9.53
C SER A 600 -5.31 -26.70 10.28
N LYS A 601 -6.21 -27.33 11.06
CA LYS A 601 -7.20 -26.58 11.84
C LYS A 601 -6.56 -25.66 12.87
N ASP A 602 -5.44 -26.07 13.47
CA ASP A 602 -4.69 -25.24 14.42
C ASP A 602 -4.05 -24.04 13.72
N GLU A 603 -3.50 -24.19 12.52
CA GLU A 603 -2.99 -23.07 11.72
C GLU A 603 -4.09 -22.07 11.35
N GLN A 604 -5.27 -22.55 10.94
CA GLN A 604 -6.42 -21.69 10.69
C GLN A 604 -6.83 -20.93 11.97
N ASN A 605 -6.87 -21.60 13.11
CA ASN A 605 -7.21 -20.97 14.40
C ASN A 605 -6.17 -19.92 14.83
N ASP A 606 -4.89 -20.18 14.59
CA ASP A 606 -3.81 -19.23 14.86
C ASP A 606 -3.96 -17.97 13.98
N ILE A 607 -4.27 -18.13 12.69
CA ILE A 607 -4.56 -17.01 11.78
C ILE A 607 -5.77 -16.21 12.25
N ILE A 608 -6.86 -16.87 12.63
CA ILE A 608 -8.06 -16.21 13.16
C ILE A 608 -7.74 -15.43 14.44
N ALA A 609 -6.91 -15.99 15.33
CA ALA A 609 -6.44 -15.28 16.52
C ALA A 609 -5.66 -14.01 16.14
N PHE A 610 -4.75 -14.10 15.17
CA PHE A 610 -4.06 -12.92 14.63
C PHE A 610 -5.04 -11.88 14.07
N MET A 611 -6.01 -12.28 13.25
CA MET A 611 -7.00 -11.35 12.68
C MET A 611 -7.77 -10.59 13.78
N LYS A 612 -8.14 -11.26 14.87
CA LYS A 612 -8.77 -10.64 16.05
C LYS A 612 -7.85 -9.66 16.79
N SER A 613 -6.53 -9.76 16.61
CA SER A 613 -5.57 -8.80 17.17
C SER A 613 -5.53 -7.46 16.42
N LEU A 614 -6.14 -7.41 15.22
CA LEU A 614 -6.27 -6.20 14.39
C LEU A 614 -7.43 -5.29 14.81
N ASP A 615 -8.24 -5.71 15.78
CA ASP A 615 -9.33 -4.91 16.31
C ASP A 615 -8.79 -3.66 17.03
N SER A 616 -9.32 -2.52 16.61
CA SER A 616 -9.03 -1.20 17.16
C SER A 616 -9.62 -1.05 18.56
N LYS A 617 -8.96 -0.22 19.37
CA LYS A 617 -9.39 0.11 20.74
C LYS A 617 -10.54 1.13 20.78
#